data_AF-A0A257MSD8-F1
#
_entry.id   AF-A0A257MSD8-F1
#
_cell.length_a   1.000
_cell.length_b   1.000
_cell.length_c   1.000
_cell.angle_alpha   90.00
_cell.angle_beta   90.00
_cell.angle_gamma   90.00
#
_symmetry.space_group_name_H-M   'P 1'
#
loop_
_entity.id
_entity.type
_entity.pdbx_description
1 polymer ?
#
loop_
_entity_poly.entity_id
_entity_poly.type
_entity_poly.pdbx_seq_one_letter_code
_entity_poly.pdbx_strand_id
1 'polypeptide(L)' 'MQANPFQYDDSCKHCGVWPISEGPHHDEDCPRHQSQMAYESELSRKYPCKFCGALPFIAGPHHKKDCLRRVEV' A
#
# COMPACT_ATOMS: atom_id res chain seq x y z
N MET A 1 -15.24 9.34 -4.05
CA MET A 1 -14.47 8.62 -3.00
C MET A 1 -13.47 7.74 -3.71
N GLN A 2 -12.16 7.86 -3.43
CA GLN A 2 -11.17 6.98 -4.05
C GLN A 2 -11.40 5.53 -3.61
N ALA A 3 -11.26 4.60 -4.55
CA ALA A 3 -11.46 3.18 -4.30
C ALA A 3 -10.40 2.64 -3.34
N ASN A 4 -10.80 1.75 -2.42
CA ASN A 4 -9.90 0.97 -1.56
C ASN A 4 -10.02 -0.53 -1.92
N PRO A 5 -9.63 -0.93 -3.14
CA PRO A 5 -9.89 -2.29 -3.66
C PRO A 5 -9.15 -3.38 -2.87
N PHE A 6 -8.06 -3.01 -2.19
CA PHE A 6 -7.22 -3.90 -1.40
C PHE A 6 -7.54 -3.88 0.11
N GLN A 7 -8.63 -3.20 0.49
CA GLN A 7 -9.13 -3.10 1.86
C GLN A 7 -8.02 -2.73 2.86
N TYR A 8 -7.29 -1.65 2.59
CA TYR A 8 -6.34 -1.06 3.52
C TYR A 8 -7.07 -0.44 4.71
N ASP A 9 -6.45 -0.50 5.89
CA ASP A 9 -7.05 0.01 7.14
C ASP A 9 -6.75 1.49 7.37
N ASP A 10 -5.58 1.95 6.89
CA ASP A 10 -5.15 3.34 6.99
C ASP A 10 -4.98 4.04 5.63
N SER A 11 -5.61 5.20 5.51
CA SER A 11 -5.39 6.16 4.41
C SER A 11 -4.33 7.17 4.78
N CYS A 12 -3.81 7.87 3.76
CA CYS A 12 -2.95 9.01 3.97
C CYS A 12 -3.70 10.15 4.66
N LYS A 13 -3.19 10.67 5.79
CA LYS A 13 -3.81 11.80 6.49
C LYS A 13 -3.65 13.14 5.74
N HIS A 14 -2.79 13.20 4.72
CA HIS A 14 -2.51 14.41 3.95
C HIS A 14 -3.41 14.54 2.71
N CYS A 15 -3.59 13.46 1.94
CA CYS A 15 -4.36 13.46 0.70
C CYS A 15 -5.54 12.46 0.67
N GLY A 16 -5.75 11.67 1.74
CA GLY A 16 -6.89 10.76 1.87
C GLY A 16 -6.82 9.48 1.03
N VAL A 17 -5.77 9.31 0.21
CA VAL A 17 -5.59 8.14 -0.67
C VAL A 17 -5.21 6.88 0.11
N TRP A 18 -5.39 5.73 -0.51
CA TRP A 18 -5.02 4.42 0.05
C TRP A 18 -3.93 3.75 -0.81
N PRO A 19 -2.97 3.03 -0.21
CA PRO A 19 -2.69 2.93 1.23
C PRO A 19 -1.94 4.15 1.81
N ILE A 20 -1.82 4.18 3.15
CA ILE A 20 -0.94 5.08 3.93
C ILE A 20 0.52 5.14 3.42
N SER A 21 1.07 4.05 2.88
CA SER A 21 2.50 3.92 2.49
C SER A 21 2.90 4.87 1.37
N GLU A 22 4.19 5.18 1.25
CA GLU A 22 4.72 6.03 0.18
C GLU A 22 4.62 5.38 -1.21
N GLY A 23 4.39 6.20 -2.23
CA GLY A 23 4.24 5.73 -3.61
C GLY A 23 3.59 6.75 -4.56
N PRO A 24 3.41 6.39 -5.84
CA PRO A 24 2.87 7.27 -6.88
C PRO A 24 1.36 7.49 -6.79
N HIS A 25 0.67 6.74 -5.94
CA HIS A 25 -0.78 6.87 -5.73
C HIS A 25 -1.17 8.10 -4.89
N HIS A 26 -0.20 8.82 -4.32
CA HIS A 26 -0.44 10.09 -3.65
C HIS A 26 -0.38 11.26 -4.65
N ASP A 27 -1.14 12.32 -4.36
CA ASP A 27 -1.06 13.60 -5.06
C ASP A 27 0.38 14.15 -5.03
N GLU A 28 0.80 14.86 -6.08
CA GLU A 28 2.19 15.33 -6.24
C GLU A 28 2.68 16.20 -5.07
N ASP A 29 1.79 16.97 -4.45
CA ASP A 29 2.09 17.83 -3.29
C ASP A 29 2.06 17.09 -1.94
N CYS A 30 1.73 15.79 -1.93
CA CYS A 30 1.69 14.99 -0.70
C CYS A 30 3.12 14.65 -0.24
N PRO A 31 3.45 14.76 1.06
CA PRO A 31 4.78 14.39 1.58
C PRO A 31 5.12 12.90 1.43
N ARG A 32 4.15 12.06 1.04
CA ARG A 32 4.34 10.62 0.79
C ARG A 32 4.35 10.25 -0.69
N HIS A 33 4.22 11.24 -1.57
CA HIS A 33 4.40 11.04 -2.99
C HIS A 33 5.84 10.60 -3.26
N GLN A 34 5.96 9.51 -4.02
CA GLN A 34 7.22 9.03 -4.58
C GLN A 34 6.95 8.53 -6.00
N SER A 35 7.93 8.61 -6.88
CA SER A 35 7.79 8.16 -8.27
C SER A 35 7.57 6.65 -8.40
N GLN A 36 7.91 5.87 -7.37
CA GLN A 36 7.77 4.41 -7.31
C GLN A 36 7.23 3.98 -5.95
N MET A 37 6.59 2.81 -5.93
CA MET A 37 6.13 2.21 -4.67
C MET A 37 7.32 1.89 -3.76
N ALA A 38 7.29 2.40 -2.53
CA ALA A 38 8.38 2.23 -1.58
C ALA A 38 8.27 0.89 -0.81
N TYR A 39 8.42 -0.25 -1.49
CA TYR A 39 8.30 -1.61 -0.89
C TYR A 39 9.29 -1.89 0.26
N GLU A 40 10.32 -1.06 0.39
CA GLU A 40 11.34 -1.20 1.43
C GLU A 40 11.21 -0.20 2.57
N SER A 41 10.26 0.73 2.49
CA SER A 41 10.08 1.74 3.53
C SER A 41 9.62 1.11 4.85
N GLU A 42 9.98 1.76 5.96
CA GLU A 42 9.48 1.39 7.28
C GLU A 42 7.94 1.36 7.29
N LEU A 43 7.29 2.31 6.63
CA LEU A 43 5.84 2.41 6.60
C LEU A 43 5.19 1.25 5.84
N SER A 44 5.74 0.85 4.68
CA SER A 44 5.22 -0.30 3.90
C SER A 44 5.40 -1.63 4.63
N ARG A 45 6.41 -1.72 5.51
CA ARG A 45 6.75 -2.91 6.31
C ARG A 45 6.22 -2.85 7.76
N LYS A 46 5.61 -1.73 8.16
CA LYS A 46 5.15 -1.47 9.54
C LYS A 46 4.17 -2.51 10.05
N TYR A 47 3.29 -2.96 9.16
CA TYR A 47 2.26 -3.95 9.47
C TYR A 47 2.33 -5.08 8.45
N PRO A 48 2.06 -6.33 8.85
CA PRO A 48 1.86 -7.41 7.92
C PRO A 48 0.50 -7.27 7.20
N CYS A 49 0.37 -7.91 6.05
CA CYS A 49 -0.92 -8.05 5.38
C CYS A 49 -1.94 -8.77 6.27
N LYS A 50 -3.07 -8.14 6.58
CA LYS A 50 -4.12 -8.75 7.43
C LYS A 50 -4.74 -10.03 6.86
N PHE A 51 -4.60 -10.27 5.55
CA PHE A 51 -5.18 -11.43 4.88
C PHE A 51 -4.22 -12.63 4.82
N CYS A 52 -2.91 -12.41 4.67
CA CYS A 52 -1.97 -13.51 4.44
C CYS A 52 -0.66 -13.43 5.23
N GLY A 53 -0.44 -12.37 6.00
CA GLY A 53 0.76 -12.14 6.80
C GLY A 53 1.98 -11.63 6.03
N ALA A 54 1.88 -11.43 4.71
CA ALA A 54 3.01 -10.99 3.89
C ALA A 54 3.50 -9.58 4.25
N LEU A 55 4.80 -9.37 4.09
CA LEU A 55 5.48 -8.08 4.19
C LEU A 55 6.19 -7.76 2.87
N PRO A 56 6.08 -6.52 2.37
CA PRO A 56 5.29 -5.40 2.92
C PRO A 56 3.77 -5.62 2.78
N PHE A 57 2.91 -4.86 3.50
CA PHE A 57 1.46 -5.11 3.42
C PHE A 57 0.81 -4.63 2.11
N ILE A 58 1.50 -3.77 1.38
CA ILE A 58 1.06 -3.17 0.13
C ILE A 58 0.92 -4.22 -0.96
N ALA A 59 -0.02 -4.02 -1.88
CA ALA A 59 -0.31 -4.96 -2.94
C ALA A 59 0.91 -5.23 -3.84
N GLY A 60 1.11 -6.49 -4.20
CA GLY A 60 2.26 -6.93 -4.98
C GLY A 60 2.38 -8.46 -5.08
N PRO A 61 3.39 -8.96 -5.81
CA PRO A 61 3.52 -10.39 -6.12
C PRO A 61 3.97 -11.25 -4.93
N HIS A 62 4.48 -10.63 -3.86
CA HIS A 62 4.98 -11.29 -2.64
C HIS A 62 3.87 -11.85 -1.74
N HIS A 63 2.61 -11.49 -1.99
CA HIS A 63 1.48 -12.05 -1.25
C HIS A 63 1.19 -13.51 -1.65
N LYS A 64 0.56 -14.28 -0.74
CA LYS A 64 0.12 -15.65 -1.02
C LYS A 64 -0.88 -15.69 -2.18
N LYS A 65 -0.95 -16.81 -2.91
CA LYS A 65 -1.78 -16.99 -4.13
C LYS A 65 -3.23 -16.51 -3.97
N ASP A 66 -3.84 -16.80 -2.84
CA ASP A 66 -5.26 -16.49 -2.58
C ASP A 66 -5.47 -15.17 -1.83
N CYS A 67 -4.44 -14.34 -1.70
CA CYS A 67 -4.53 -13.06 -1.01
C CYS A 67 -5.14 -11.99 -1.92
N LEU A 68 -6.11 -11.23 -1.38
CA LEU A 68 -6.70 -10.06 -2.06
C LEU A 68 -5.65 -9.05 -2.56
N ARG A 69 -4.52 -8.94 -1.88
CA ARG A 69 -3.44 -7.99 -2.19
C ARG A 69 -2.36 -8.59 -3.11
N ARG A 70 -2.54 -9.81 -3.60
CA ARG A 70 -1.64 -10.38 -4.60
C ARG A 70 -1.93 -9.76 -5.96
N VAL A 71 -0.94 -9.09 -6.53
CA VAL A 71 -0.99 -8.55 -7.88
C VAL A 71 0.19 -9.15 -8.64
N GLU A 72 -0.11 -9.78 -9.77
CA GLU A 72 0.92 -10.24 -10.71
C GLU A 72 1.34 -9.02 -11.55
N VAL A 73 2.65 -8.76 -11.59
CA VAL A 73 3.28 -7.71 -12.40
C VAL A 73 3.70 -8.27 -13.76
#